data_AF-A0A536Z786-F1
#
_entry.id   AF-A0A536Z786-F1
#
_cell.length_a   1.000
_cell.length_b   1.000
_cell.length_c   1.000
_cell.angle_alpha   90.00
_cell.angle_beta   90.00
_cell.angle_gamma   90.00
#
_symmetry.space_group_name_H-M   'P 1'
#
loop_
_entity.id
_entity.type
_entity.pdbx_description
1 polymer ?
#
loop_
_entity_poly.entity_id
_entity_poly.type
_entity_poly.pdbx_seq_one_letter_code
_entity_poly.pdbx_strand_id
1 'polypeptide(L)'
;MTASSSKPLSLLQRLDQGPVVCAEGYVFELERRGYLQAGAFVPEVVLEHPDVVAQLHRDFVHAGSDVVEALTYYAHREKLRVIGREGDLER
;
A
#
# COMPACT_ATOMS: atom_id res chain seq x y z
N MET A 1 3.25 23.81 -28.08
CA MET A 1 3.52 22.38 -28.41
C MET A 1 2.52 21.54 -27.65
N THR A 2 1.54 20.97 -28.34
CA THR A 2 0.57 20.06 -27.71
C THR A 2 1.23 18.70 -27.53
N ALA A 3 1.49 18.31 -26.28
CA ALA A 3 2.01 16.98 -25.98
C ALA A 3 0.99 15.93 -26.47
N SER A 4 1.42 15.08 -27.40
CA SER A 4 0.66 13.89 -27.79
C SER A 4 0.66 12.93 -26.60
N SER A 5 -0.50 12.71 -25.99
CA SER A 5 -0.65 11.77 -24.88
C SER A 5 -0.66 10.35 -25.45
N SER A 6 0.50 9.70 -25.50
CA SER A 6 0.56 8.25 -25.75
C SER A 6 -0.15 7.52 -24.60
N LYS A 7 -0.99 6.53 -24.93
CA LYS A 7 -1.63 5.68 -23.93
C LYS A 7 -0.53 4.98 -23.10
N PRO A 8 -0.62 4.97 -21.75
CA PRO A 8 0.33 4.23 -20.93
C PRO A 8 0.29 2.74 -21.29
N LEU A 9 1.46 2.11 -21.28
CA LEU A 9 1.61 0.68 -21.53
C LEU A 9 0.83 -0.14 -20.48
N SER A 10 0.27 -1.29 -20.89
CA SER A 10 -0.27 -2.25 -19.93
C SER A 10 0.83 -2.88 -19.09
N LEU A 11 0.50 -3.47 -17.93
CA LEU A 11 1.48 -4.14 -17.08
C LEU A 11 2.28 -5.21 -17.83
N LEU A 12 1.61 -6.05 -18.64
CA LEU A 12 2.28 -7.08 -19.44
C LEU A 12 3.27 -6.47 -20.45
N GLN A 13 2.87 -5.39 -21.14
CA GLN A 13 3.76 -4.71 -22.08
C GLN A 13 4.99 -4.07 -21.41
N ARG A 14 4.86 -3.63 -20.15
CA ARG A 14 5.99 -3.12 -19.37
C ARG A 14 6.96 -4.24 -19.00
N LEU A 15 6.42 -5.38 -18.55
CA LEU A 15 7.21 -6.56 -18.19
C LEU A 15 7.98 -7.13 -19.38
N ASP A 16 7.43 -7.07 -20.60
CA ASP A 16 8.12 -7.47 -21.83
C ASP A 16 9.34 -6.58 -22.15
N GLN A 17 9.37 -5.33 -21.65
CA GLN A 17 10.46 -4.37 -21.87
C GLN A 17 11.55 -4.46 -20.79
N GLY A 18 11.23 -5.02 -19.63
CA GLY A 18 12.15 -5.12 -18.50
C GLY A 18 11.45 -5.27 -17.15
N PRO A 19 12.23 -5.31 -16.05
CA PRO A 19 11.67 -5.41 -14.71
C PRO A 19 10.84 -4.18 -14.34
N VAL A 20 9.84 -4.39 -13.47
CA VAL A 20 9.10 -3.32 -12.79
C VAL A 20 9.43 -3.35 -11.29
N VAL A 21 9.45 -2.18 -10.66
CA VAL A 21 9.77 -2.02 -9.24
C VAL A 21 8.48 -1.97 -8.42
N CYS A 22 8.29 -2.96 -7.54
CA CYS A 22 7.19 -2.95 -6.56
C CYS A 22 7.62 -2.24 -5.28
N ALA A 23 6.74 -1.40 -4.74
CA ALA A 23 6.90 -0.79 -3.42
C ALA A 23 6.71 -1.83 -2.33
N GLU A 24 7.59 -1.86 -1.33
CA GLU A 24 7.61 -2.87 -0.27
C GLU A 24 7.99 -2.23 1.08
N GLY A 25 7.78 -2.97 2.16
CA GLY A 25 8.24 -2.56 3.50
C GLY A 25 7.32 -1.59 4.25
N TYR A 26 6.03 -1.53 3.87
CA TYR A 26 5.00 -0.69 4.50
C TYR A 26 4.97 -0.80 6.02
N VAL A 27 4.91 -2.03 6.54
CA VAL A 27 4.82 -2.30 7.97
C VAL A 27 6.03 -1.72 8.70
N PHE A 28 7.24 -1.96 8.19
CA PHE A 28 8.47 -1.46 8.81
C PHE A 28 8.58 0.06 8.75
N GLU A 29 8.21 0.70 7.64
CA GLU A 29 8.31 2.15 7.53
C GLU A 29 7.27 2.87 8.41
N LEU A 30 6.05 2.34 8.51
CA LEU A 30 5.04 2.88 9.41
C LEU A 30 5.37 2.63 10.89
N GLU A 31 5.98 1.48 11.21
CA GLU A 31 6.50 1.19 12.56
C GLU A 31 7.65 2.15 12.91
N ARG A 32 8.59 2.38 11.99
CA ARG A 32 9.67 3.36 12.15
C ARG A 32 9.15 4.78 12.36
N ARG A 33 8.03 5.15 11.73
CA ARG A 33 7.35 6.44 11.90
C ARG A 33 6.50 6.51 13.18
N GLY A 34 6.31 5.40 13.89
CA GLY A 34 5.56 5.34 15.15
C GLY A 34 4.04 5.22 15.01
N TYR A 35 3.53 4.81 13.85
CA TYR A 35 2.08 4.73 13.59
C TYR A 35 1.49 3.32 13.73
N LEU A 36 2.33 2.29 13.73
CA LEU A 36 1.88 0.92 13.93
C LEU A 36 2.94 0.10 14.67
N GLN A 37 2.51 -1.03 15.22
CA GLN A 37 3.40 -2.09 15.67
C GLN A 37 3.15 -3.33 14.80
N ALA A 38 4.21 -3.96 14.31
CA ALA A 38 4.11 -5.17 13.50
C ALA A 38 3.34 -6.27 14.25
N GLY A 39 2.41 -6.94 13.56
CA GLY A 39 1.56 -7.98 14.15
C GLY A 39 0.10 -7.80 13.77
N ALA A 40 -0.81 -8.30 14.63
CA ALA A 40 -2.25 -8.32 14.35
C ALA A 40 -2.89 -6.93 14.17
N PHE A 41 -2.23 -5.88 14.68
CA PHE A 41 -2.71 -4.50 14.68
C PHE A 41 -2.45 -3.73 13.37
N VAL A 42 -1.73 -4.31 12.42
CA VAL A 42 -1.41 -3.65 11.13
C VAL A 42 -2.65 -3.05 10.44
N PRO A 43 -3.83 -3.70 10.40
CA PRO A 43 -5.01 -3.11 9.74
C PRO A 43 -5.49 -1.80 10.37
N GLU A 44 -5.18 -1.52 11.64
CA GLU A 44 -5.66 -0.34 12.36
C GLU A 44 -5.16 0.95 11.73
N VAL A 45 -3.89 0.97 11.26
CA VAL A 45 -3.27 2.16 10.65
C VAL A 45 -4.01 2.65 9.41
N VAL A 46 -4.67 1.75 8.67
CA VAL A 46 -5.45 2.10 7.47
C VAL A 46 -6.73 2.84 7.86
N LEU A 47 -7.30 2.51 9.02
CA LEU A 47 -8.55 3.08 9.51
C LEU A 47 -8.32 4.35 10.34
N GLU A 48 -7.23 4.38 11.11
CA GLU A 48 -6.92 5.46 12.07
C GLU A 48 -6.03 6.55 11.48
N HIS A 49 -5.14 6.18 10.54
CA HIS A 49 -4.18 7.09 9.93
C HIS A 49 -4.12 6.95 8.39
N PRO A 50 -5.27 7.04 7.68
CA PRO A 50 -5.34 6.83 6.23
C PRO A 50 -4.50 7.85 5.43
N ASP A 51 -4.33 9.07 5.95
CA ASP A 51 -3.51 10.13 5.37
C ASP A 51 -2.01 9.76 5.39
N VAL A 52 -1.55 9.12 6.47
CA VAL A 52 -0.16 8.63 6.60
C VAL A 52 0.11 7.49 5.62
N VAL A 53 -0.83 6.54 5.49
CA VAL A 53 -0.74 5.44 4.52
C VAL A 53 -0.73 5.99 3.08
N ALA A 54 -1.61 6.95 2.78
CA ALA A 54 -1.64 7.60 1.48
C ALA A 54 -0.35 8.38 1.19
N GLN A 55 0.25 9.02 2.20
CA GLN A 55 1.54 9.69 2.04
C GLN A 55 2.65 8.68 1.78
N LEU A 56 2.68 7.54 2.47
CA LEU A 56 3.66 6.50 2.23
C LEU A 56 3.56 5.91 0.81
N HIS A 57 2.35 5.68 0.28
CA HIS A 57 2.17 5.31 -1.13
C HIS A 57 2.81 6.34 -2.07
N ARG A 58 2.61 7.64 -1.81
CA ARG A 58 3.23 8.71 -2.60
C ARG A 58 4.75 8.71 -2.46
N ASP A 59 5.27 8.48 -1.26
CA ASP A 59 6.71 8.40 -1.01
C ASP A 59 7.35 7.28 -1.84
N PHE A 60 6.71 6.10 -1.94
CA PHE A 60 7.18 5.01 -2.79
C PHE A 60 7.14 5.34 -4.29
N VAL A 61 6.07 5.99 -4.75
CA VAL A 61 6.00 6.47 -6.15
C VAL A 61 7.11 7.49 -6.43
N HIS A 62 7.35 8.44 -5.53
CA HIS A 62 8.46 9.40 -5.67
C HIS A 62 9.83 8.72 -5.63
N ALA A 63 9.99 7.63 -4.88
CA ALA A 63 11.21 6.83 -4.84
C ALA A 63 11.43 5.97 -6.11
N GLY A 64 10.46 5.92 -7.02
CA GLY A 64 10.58 5.24 -8.31
C GLY A 64 9.85 3.89 -8.39
N SER A 65 8.96 3.57 -7.45
CA SER A 65 8.12 2.38 -7.57
C SER A 65 7.14 2.51 -8.73
N ASP A 66 7.09 1.47 -9.55
CA ASP A 66 6.16 1.32 -10.68
C ASP A 66 4.78 0.82 -10.26
N VAL A 67 4.75 0.10 -9.15
CA VAL A 67 3.56 -0.51 -8.55
C VAL A 67 3.59 -0.22 -7.05
N VAL A 68 2.44 0.20 -6.53
CA VAL A 68 2.17 0.28 -5.09
C VAL A 68 1.07 -0.72 -4.74
N GLU A 69 1.13 -1.25 -3.53
CA GLU A 69 0.21 -2.29 -3.07
C GLU A 69 -0.77 -1.70 -2.06
N ALA A 70 -2.00 -2.21 -2.08
CA ALA A 70 -2.91 -1.89 -1.00
C ALA A 70 -2.39 -2.51 0.31
N LEU A 71 -2.28 -1.71 1.37
CA LEU A 71 -1.89 -2.20 2.70
C LEU A 71 -3.03 -3.00 3.34
N THR A 72 -3.27 -4.22 2.85
CA THR A 72 -4.31 -5.14 3.37
C THR A 72 -3.72 -6.30 4.16
N TYR A 73 -2.48 -6.15 4.64
CA TYR A 73 -1.82 -7.16 5.46
C TYR A 73 -2.63 -7.40 6.73
N TYR A 74 -3.05 -8.65 6.94
CA TYR A 74 -3.96 -9.06 8.04
C TYR A 74 -5.36 -8.42 8.02
N ALA A 75 -5.77 -7.73 6.96
CA ALA A 75 -7.12 -7.20 6.80
C ALA A 75 -8.11 -8.30 6.36
N HIS A 76 -8.23 -9.37 7.15
CA HIS A 76 -9.20 -10.44 6.96
C HIS A 76 -9.83 -10.83 8.30
N ARG A 77 -11.04 -11.41 8.22
CA ARG A 77 -11.93 -11.67 9.36
C ARG A 77 -11.22 -12.29 10.58
N GLU A 78 -10.44 -13.34 10.36
CA GLU A 78 -9.78 -14.07 11.46
C GLU A 78 -8.79 -13.20 12.23
N LYS A 79 -8.02 -12.35 11.54
CA LYS A 79 -7.05 -11.44 12.16
C LYS A 79 -7.71 -10.22 12.79
N LEU A 80 -8.69 -9.62 12.10
CA LEU A 80 -9.46 -8.51 12.65
C LEU A 80 -10.22 -8.91 13.93
N ARG A 81 -10.70 -10.16 14.02
CA ARG A 81 -11.30 -10.70 15.25
C ARG A 81 -10.34 -10.72 16.45
N VAL A 82 -9.04 -10.97 16.24
CA VAL A 82 -8.04 -10.98 17.31
C VAL A 82 -7.90 -9.61 17.98
N ILE A 83 -8.13 -8.53 17.23
CA ILE A 83 -8.06 -7.15 17.71
C ILE A 83 -9.44 -6.53 17.98
N GLY A 84 -10.51 -7.33 17.96
CA GLY A 84 -11.88 -6.85 18.23
C GLY A 84 -12.49 -5.97 17.13
N ARG A 85 -11.93 -6.00 15.90
CA ARG A 85 -12.34 -5.16 14.76
C ARG A 85 -12.98 -5.94 13.61
N GLU A 86 -13.52 -7.12 13.88
CA GLU A 86 -14.13 -7.97 12.84
C GLU A 86 -15.21 -7.23 12.03
N GLY A 87 -16.01 -6.39 12.68
CA GLY A 87 -17.10 -5.63 12.05
C GLY A 87 -16.64 -4.51 11.11
N ASP A 88 -15.36 -4.15 11.10
CA ASP A 88 -14.83 -3.13 10.19
C ASP A 88 -14.55 -3.67 8.78
N LEU A 89 -14.54 -5.00 8.58
CA LEU A 89 -14.20 -5.62 7.28
C LEU A 89 -15.16 -5.27 6.14
N GLU A 90 -16.43 -5.00 6.46
CA GLU A 90 -17.53 -4.87 5.48
C GLU A 90 -18.05 -3.43 5.33
N ARG A 91 -17.37 -2.46 5.97
CA ARG A 91 -17.75 -1.03 5.93
C ARG A 91 -17.22 -0.36 4.67
#